data_AF-A0A372DNG5-F1
#
_entry.id   AF-A0A372DNG5-F1
#
_cell.length_a   1.000
_cell.length_b   1.000
_cell.length_c   1.000
_cell.angle_alpha   90.00
_cell.angle_beta   90.00
_cell.angle_gamma   90.00
#
_symmetry.space_group_name_H-M   'P 1'
#
loop_
_entity.id
_entity.type
_entity.pdbx_description
1 polymer ?
#
loop_
_entity_poly.entity_id
_entity_poly.type
_entity_poly.pdbx_seq_one_letter_code
_entity_poly.pdbx_strand_id
1 'polypeptide(L)' 'MLFDVIGLADHAAANAVAHAVEALDPQARITVDLDRGRLLTEGLFGEAQVIQALRSAGYACSVAPEHPAGSTCCGSCG' A
#
# COMPACT_ATOMS: atom_id res chain seq x y z
N MET A 1 2.60 6.48 1.62
CA MET A 1 2.90 5.48 0.57
C MET A 1 1.68 4.60 0.35
N LEU A 2 1.35 4.28 -0.89
CA LEU A 2 0.17 3.47 -1.23
C LEU A 2 0.62 2.11 -1.78
N PHE A 3 0.00 1.04 -1.29
CA PHE A 3 0.29 -0.33 -1.69
C PHE A 3 -0.97 -1.03 -2.18
N ASP A 4 -0.86 -1.77 -3.28
CA ASP A 4 -1.84 -2.78 -3.68
C ASP A 4 -1.49 -4.10 -2.98
N VAL A 5 -2.42 -4.63 -2.18
CA VAL A 5 -2.22 -5.82 -1.34
C VAL A 5 -3.13 -6.93 -1.82
N ILE A 6 -2.54 -8.03 -2.26
CA ILE A 6 -3.28 -9.19 -2.77
C ILE A 6 -3.94 -9.92 -1.59
N GLY A 7 -5.25 -10.15 -1.69
CA GLY A 7 -6.03 -10.83 -0.65
C GLY A 7 -6.57 -9.92 0.45
N LEU A 8 -6.42 -8.60 0.32
CA LEU A 8 -7.01 -7.62 1.23
C LEU A 8 -8.51 -7.44 0.96
N ALA A 9 -9.33 -8.42 1.37
CA ALA A 9 -10.77 -8.47 1.08
C ALA A 9 -11.67 -8.44 2.33
N ASP A 10 -11.08 -8.57 3.52
CA ASP A 10 -11.82 -8.68 4.78
C ASP A 10 -11.11 -7.97 5.94
N HIS A 11 -11.85 -7.82 7.04
CA HIS A 11 -11.36 -7.12 8.23
C HIS A 11 -10.22 -7.86 8.95
N ALA A 12 -10.12 -9.19 8.83
CA ALA A 12 -9.02 -9.94 9.44
C ALA A 12 -7.73 -9.70 8.65
N ALA A 13 -7.79 -9.70 7.32
CA ALA A 13 -6.69 -9.29 6.47
C ALA A 13 -6.26 -7.84 6.76
N ALA A 14 -7.22 -6.91 6.85
CA ALA A 14 -6.95 -5.51 7.21
C ALA A 14 -6.22 -5.36 8.55
N ASN A 15 -6.67 -6.09 9.56
CA ASN A 15 -6.05 -6.04 10.88
C ASN A 15 -4.63 -6.64 10.87
N ALA A 16 -4.43 -7.76 10.17
CA ALA A 16 -3.11 -8.39 10.04
C ALA A 16 -2.09 -7.49 9.33
N VAL A 17 -2.48 -6.85 8.22
CA VAL A 17 -1.59 -5.91 7.50
C VAL A 17 -1.33 -4.64 8.31
N ALA A 18 -2.33 -4.16 9.06
CA ALA A 18 -2.14 -3.00 9.93
C ALA A 18 -1.13 -3.32 11.04
N HIS A 19 -1.29 -4.45 11.73
CA HIS A 19 -0.35 -4.87 12.77
C HIS A 19 1.08 -5.06 12.25
N ALA A 20 1.26 -5.56 11.03
CA ALA A 20 2.58 -5.69 10.42
C ALA A 20 3.26 -4.32 10.21
N VAL A 21 2.49 -3.28 9.86
CA VAL A 21 2.99 -1.92 9.70
C VAL A 21 3.21 -1.22 11.05
N GLU A 22 2.30 -1.39 12.01
CA GLU A 22 2.45 -0.87 13.38
C GLU A 22 3.69 -1.44 14.09
N ALA A 23 4.08 -2.69 13.76
CA ALA A 23 5.30 -3.29 14.28
C ALA A 23 6.58 -2.59 13.78
N LEU A 24 6.53 -1.93 12.62
CA LEU A 24 7.63 -1.09 12.13
C LEU A 24 7.63 0.29 12.79
N ASP A 25 6.44 0.90 12.89
CA ASP A 25 6.23 2.21 13.52
C ASP A 25 4.88 2.23 14.25
N PRO A 26 4.88 2.21 15.59
CA PRO A 26 3.65 2.28 16.38
C PRO A 26 2.86 3.59 16.23
N GLN A 27 3.43 4.61 15.59
CA GLN A 27 2.78 5.88 15.29
C GLN A 27 2.38 5.98 13.81
N ALA A 28 2.51 4.89 13.06
CA ALA A 28 2.09 4.82 11.67
C ALA A 28 0.60 5.14 11.53
N ARG A 29 0.27 6.00 10.57
CA ARG A 29 -1.10 6.20 10.14
C ARG A 29 -1.41 5.21 9.02
N ILE A 30 -2.41 4.36 9.26
CA ILE A 30 -2.77 3.26 8.37
C ILE A 30 -4.22 3.48 7.94
N THR A 31 -4.44 3.50 6.63
CA THR A 31 -5.77 3.58 6.03
C THR A 31 -5.93 2.39 5.08
N VAL A 32 -6.93 1.56 5.36
CA VAL A 32 -7.23 0.36 4.58
C VAL A 32 -8.45 0.61 3.71
N ASP A 33 -8.32 0.35 2.41
CA ASP A 33 -9.40 0.36 1.44
C ASP A 33 -9.64 -1.08 0.97
N LEU A 34 -10.64 -1.73 1.59
CA LEU A 34 -11.02 -3.11 1.28
C LEU A 34 -11.69 -3.22 -0.09
N ASP A 35 -12.44 -2.20 -0.52
CA ASP A 35 -13.11 -2.18 -1.83
C ASP A 35 -12.10 -2.26 -2.98
N ARG A 36 -10.92 -1.66 -2.80
CA ARG A 36 -9.86 -1.61 -3.81
C ARG A 36 -8.69 -2.53 -3.51
N GLY A 37 -8.65 -3.18 -2.34
CA GLY A 37 -7.51 -3.97 -1.89
C GLY A 37 -6.24 -3.12 -1.70
N ARG A 38 -6.40 -1.86 -1.26
CA ARG A 38 -5.29 -0.91 -1.11
C ARG A 38 -5.00 -0.59 0.35
N LEU A 39 -3.73 -0.35 0.63
CA LEU A 39 -3.22 0.04 1.93
C LEU A 39 -2.43 1.33 1.79
N LEU A 40 -2.90 2.40 2.42
CA LEU A 40 -2.17 3.66 2.56
C LEU A 40 -1.51 3.69 3.93
N THR A 41 -0.19 3.88 3.94
CA THR A 41 0.62 3.94 5.16
C THR A 41 1.45 5.21 5.20
N GLU A 42 1.48 5.89 6.34
CA GLU A 42 2.31 7.07 6.58
C GLU A 42 3.06 6.89 7.91
N GLY A 43 4.38 7.01 7.89
CA GLY A 43 5.20 6.79 9.09
C GLY A 43 6.70 6.88 8.78
N LEU A 44 7.52 6.54 9.77
CA LEU A 44 8.99 6.62 9.71
C LEU A 44 9.63 5.32 9.20
N PHE A 45 9.13 4.80 8.08
CA PHE A 45 9.65 3.59 7.42
C PHE A 45 9.75 3.78 5.91
N GLY A 46 10.67 3.05 5.29
CA GLY A 46 10.83 2.98 3.85
C GLY A 46 9.89 1.95 3.21
N GLU A 47 9.63 2.14 1.92
CA GLU A 47 8.77 1.28 1.12
C GLU A 47 9.17 -0.21 1.16
N ALA A 48 10.47 -0.49 1.03
CA ALA A 48 11.01 -1.85 1.09
C ALA A 48 10.76 -2.52 2.46
N GLN A 49 10.72 -1.76 3.55
CA GLN A 49 10.45 -2.29 4.89
C GLN A 49 8.99 -2.72 5.01
N VAL A 50 8.06 -1.91 4.49
CA VAL A 50 6.62 -2.25 4.46
C VAL A 50 6.39 -3.51 3.62
N ILE A 51 6.98 -3.57 2.42
CA ILE A 51 6.85 -4.74 1.54
C ILE A 51 7.36 -6.01 2.23
N GLN A 52 8.50 -5.91 2.92
CA GLN A 52 9.05 -7.06 3.65
C GLN A 52 8.12 -7.46 4.80
N ALA A 53 7.66 -6.51 5.62
CA ALA A 53 6.80 -6.79 6.77
C ALA A 53 5.48 -7.46 6.34
N LEU A 54 4.84 -6.94 5.30
CA LEU A 54 3.61 -7.53 4.74
C LEU A 54 3.87 -8.94 4.18
N ARG A 55 4.98 -9.13 3.46
CA ARG A 55 5.37 -10.45 2.95
C ARG A 55 5.63 -11.45 4.08
N SER A 56 6.26 -11.03 5.17
CA SER A 56 6.49 -11.85 6.37
C SER A 56 5.19 -12.23 7.07
N ALA A 57 4.16 -11.38 6.97
CA ALA A 57 2.81 -11.66 7.43
C ALA A 57 1.98 -12.53 6.44
N GLY A 58 2.57 -12.91 5.30
CA GLY A 58 1.93 -13.75 4.27
C GLY A 58 1.18 -12.95 3.19
N TYR A 59 1.28 -11.63 3.17
CA TYR A 59 0.62 -10.77 2.20
C TYR A 59 1.58 -10.31 1.11
N ALA A 60 1.27 -10.68 -0.14
CA ALA A 60 1.97 -10.14 -1.29
C ALA A 60 1.44 -8.71 -1.55
N CYS A 61 2.36 -7.76 -1.65
CA CYS A 61 2.02 -6.38 -1.96
C CYS A 61 2.98 -5.79 -2.99
N SER A 62 2.50 -4.79 -3.70
CA SER A 62 3.28 -3.96 -4.62
C SER A 62 2.93 -2.50 -4.39
N VAL A 63 3.85 -1.63 -4.75
CA VAL A 63 3.66 -0.20 -4.62
C VAL A 63 2.65 0.22 -5.68
N ALA A 64 1.55 0.80 -5.23
CA ALA A 64 0.59 1.36 -6.14
C ALA A 64 1.21 2.63 -6.75
N PRO A 65 1.26 2.76 -8.09
CA PRO A 65 1.72 3.98 -8.70
C PRO A 65 0.86 5.16 -8.23
N GLU A 66 1.53 6.23 -7.78
CA GLU A 66 0.92 7.53 -7.51
C GLU A 66 0.50 8.16 -8.85
N HIS A 67 -0.71 7.81 -9.30
CA HIS A 67 -1.44 8.27 -10.48
C HIS A 67 -1.65 7.21 -11.58
N PRO A 68 -2.83 7.23 -12.24
CA PRO A 68 -2.91 6.70 -13.60
C PRO A 68 -1.92 7.48 -14.46
N ALA A 69 -1.15 6.78 -15.28
CA ALA A 69 -0.39 7.39 -16.37
C ALA A 69 -1.36 8.20 -17.25
N GLY A 70 -1.47 9.48 -16.95
CA GLY A 70 -2.53 10.34 -17.45
C GLY A 70 -2.07 11.78 -17.48
N SER A 71 -0.83 12.02 -17.93
CA SER A 71 -0.43 13.31 -18.47
C SER A 71 0.83 13.19 -19.31
N THR A 72 0.75 13.76 -20.51
CA THR A 72 1.82 14.11 -21.47
C THR A 72 2.25 13.08 -22.52
N CYS A 73 1.40 12.84 -23.52
CA CYS A 73 1.83 12.88 -24.94
C CYS A 73 0.64 12.81 -25.92
N CYS A 74 0.09 13.98 -26.26
CA CYS A 74 -0.40 14.30 -27.61
C CYS A 74 -0.45 15.83 -27.70
N GLY A 75 0.75 16.44 -27.71
CA GLY A 75 0.90 17.79 -28.22
C GLY A 75 0.53 17.81 -29.70
N SER A 76 -0.18 18.85 -30.10
CA SER A 76 -0.54 19.21 -31.48
C SER A 76 0.47 18.73 -32.53
N CYS A 77 0.04 17.90 -33.47
CA CYS A 77 0.68 17.88 -34.79
C CYS A 77 0.18 19.14 -35.53
N GLY A 78 1.15 19.91 -36.05
CA GLY A 78 0.92 21.17 -36.76
C GLY A 78 0.38 21.00 -38.17
#